data_AF-A0A7K0LN47-F1
#
_entry.id   AF-A0A7K0LN47-F1
#
_cell.length_a   1.000
_cell.length_b   1.000
_cell.length_c   1.000
_cell.angle_alpha   90.00
_cell.angle_beta   90.00
_cell.angle_gamma   90.00
#
_symmetry.space_group_name_H-M   'P 1'
#
loop_
_entity.id
_entity.type
_entity.pdbx_description
1 polymer ?
#
loop_
_entity_poly.entity_id
_entity_poly.type
_entity_poly.pdbx_seq_one_letter_code
_entity_poly.pdbx_strand_id
1 'polypeptide(L)'
;MRTTRMLLVVAPLVGASLVLAACSGGGSSTPSESASGGADGGITLVVDTPKPTSEIDTVIWNLWEGEPYTTDPYTSADYKENTVNSNMCETLMIYTPDYTFKPNLAKAFSNPDPLTWVYDLRDDVTFWDGSPMTTDDVVYSMSRNLTDPASFYHYLYSNVKSITATGANQVTVKLTAPDYLFNRELADYAGVVVQKKFAEAHPTDFGTPDVGVMCSGPFQFKSWTKGDNITLTRFDGWWNKEQTPKVKNLVFKFLTDEAAITAAFQTGEIDGGYDPPLSGLTQLQSNTSGKLYYGSMPSNLTWTYVNPEGAMKNQKMRQAIQLAVDWNGIAKALFKGTAVPIRAELPPTVFDDAKAQLEPAYAALPENGTPDIERAKALVAEAGADGQKPVVLGTIASATGQAFGNAVVDGAKKAGINATL
;
A
#
# COMPACT_ATOMS: atom_id res chain seq x y z
N MET A 1 -13.99 68.12 5.95
CA MET A 1 -13.64 69.20 5.00
C MET A 1 -12.12 69.22 4.86
N ARG A 2 -11.57 69.08 3.65
CA ARG A 2 -10.12 69.06 3.30
C ARG A 2 -9.17 68.29 4.26
N THR A 3 -8.73 67.11 3.83
CA THR A 3 -7.46 66.49 4.26
C THR A 3 -6.53 66.36 3.06
N THR A 4 -5.23 66.61 3.27
CA THR A 4 -4.24 66.69 2.18
C THR A 4 -2.96 65.92 2.53
N ARG A 5 -2.40 65.23 1.53
CA ARG A 5 -1.00 64.82 1.27
C ARG A 5 0.08 65.71 1.97
N MET A 6 1.35 65.36 2.21
CA MET A 6 2.35 64.36 1.72
C MET A 6 3.61 64.51 2.65
N LEU A 7 4.69 63.69 2.72
CA LEU A 7 5.08 62.31 2.34
C LEU A 7 6.46 62.00 3.03
N LEU A 8 6.95 60.75 2.96
CA LEU A 8 8.35 60.29 3.25
C LEU A 8 8.78 60.37 4.74
N VAL A 9 9.58 59.50 5.40
CA VAL A 9 10.51 58.35 5.16
C VAL A 9 11.87 58.64 5.84
N VAL A 10 12.74 57.62 5.98
CA VAL A 10 14.14 57.62 6.52
C VAL A 10 14.27 57.11 7.98
N ALA A 11 14.63 55.83 8.09
CA ALA A 11 15.44 55.24 9.18
C ALA A 11 16.95 55.39 8.80
N PRO A 12 18.01 54.90 9.51
CA PRO A 12 18.07 53.71 10.38
C PRO A 12 19.13 53.78 11.54
N LEU A 13 19.68 52.61 11.92
CA LEU A 13 20.90 52.28 12.70
C LEU A 13 20.80 51.98 14.22
N VAL A 14 21.27 50.77 14.56
CA VAL A 14 22.18 50.35 15.67
C VAL A 14 21.82 50.74 17.13
N GLY A 15 21.82 49.86 18.12
CA GLY A 15 22.07 48.41 18.15
C GLY A 15 23.15 48.00 19.19
N ALA A 16 22.81 47.12 20.14
CA ALA A 16 23.74 46.41 21.02
C ALA A 16 23.05 45.18 21.65
N SER A 17 23.75 44.06 21.76
CA SER A 17 23.31 42.83 22.41
C SER A 17 23.83 42.73 23.85
N LEU A 18 23.13 42.01 24.75
CA LEU A 18 23.71 41.50 26.02
C LEU A 18 22.85 40.36 26.63
N VAL A 19 23.48 39.18 26.76
CA VAL A 19 23.38 38.19 27.87
C VAL A 19 22.11 37.32 28.03
N LEU A 20 22.38 36.08 28.49
CA LEU A 20 21.44 34.99 28.75
C LEU A 20 20.77 35.10 30.12
N ALA A 21 19.55 34.56 30.23
CA ALA A 21 19.05 33.87 31.41
C ALA A 21 18.25 32.63 30.97
N ALA A 22 18.23 31.57 31.76
CA ALA A 22 17.60 30.29 31.41
C ALA A 22 16.29 30.06 32.19
N CYS A 23 15.35 29.27 31.63
CA CYS A 23 14.88 28.02 32.25
C CYS A 23 13.67 27.38 31.53
N SER A 24 13.64 26.03 31.56
CA SER A 24 12.48 25.12 31.64
C SER A 24 11.35 25.14 30.59
N GLY A 25 10.98 23.94 30.14
CA GLY A 25 9.75 23.65 29.38
C GLY A 25 10.00 23.53 27.87
N GLY A 26 9.70 22.42 27.18
CA GLY A 26 9.06 21.18 27.63
C GLY A 26 7.90 20.80 26.70
N GLY A 27 8.20 20.41 25.47
CA GLY A 27 7.19 20.14 24.44
C GLY A 27 7.80 20.09 23.05
N SER A 28 8.45 18.97 22.71
CA SER A 28 9.01 18.73 21.37
C SER A 28 7.90 18.36 20.39
N SER A 29 7.32 19.36 19.72
CA SER A 29 6.48 19.13 18.55
C SER A 29 7.35 18.72 17.36
N THR A 30 7.32 17.43 17.00
CA THR A 30 7.98 16.92 15.79
C THR A 30 7.44 17.64 14.56
N PRO A 31 8.28 18.18 13.65
CA PRO A 31 7.82 18.66 12.36
C PRO A 31 7.29 17.49 11.53
N SER A 32 6.10 17.62 10.97
CA SER A 32 5.66 16.74 9.89
C SER A 32 6.36 17.19 8.60
N GLU A 33 7.15 16.31 7.98
CA GLU A 33 7.72 16.57 6.66
C GLU A 33 6.62 16.45 5.60
N SER A 34 6.13 17.59 5.14
CA SER A 34 5.16 17.66 4.04
C SER A 34 5.85 17.32 2.71
N ALA A 35 5.67 16.09 2.23
CA ALA A 35 6.08 15.69 0.88
C ALA A 35 5.39 16.58 -0.18
N SER A 36 6.19 17.31 -0.95
CA SER A 36 5.70 18.38 -1.83
C SER A 36 5.40 17.90 -3.25
N GLY A 37 4.11 17.83 -3.60
CA GLY A 37 3.62 17.60 -4.96
C GLY A 37 2.74 18.74 -5.47
N GLY A 38 3.19 19.45 -6.51
CA GLY A 38 2.33 20.31 -7.34
C GLY A 38 1.79 19.54 -8.56
N ALA A 39 0.69 19.94 -9.20
CA ALA A 39 0.01 21.25 -9.16
C ALA A 39 -1.52 21.13 -9.23
N ASP A 40 -2.22 22.27 -9.26
CA ASP A 40 -3.68 22.42 -9.49
C ASP A 40 -4.61 21.67 -8.52
N GLY A 41 -4.52 21.95 -7.21
CA GLY A 41 -5.59 21.53 -6.27
C GLY A 41 -5.26 21.68 -4.79
N GLY A 42 -3.98 21.59 -4.41
CA GLY A 42 -3.56 21.72 -3.00
C GLY A 42 -3.89 20.50 -2.14
N ILE A 43 -3.92 19.30 -2.73
CA ILE A 43 -3.96 18.04 -1.97
C ILE A 43 -2.81 18.03 -0.98
N THR A 44 -3.13 17.90 0.30
CA THR A 44 -2.15 17.75 1.38
C THR A 44 -2.08 16.28 1.76
N LEU A 45 -0.92 15.66 1.56
CA LEU A 45 -0.71 14.27 1.96
C LEU A 45 -0.57 14.16 3.49
N VAL A 46 -1.12 13.10 4.06
CA VAL A 46 -1.03 12.76 5.48
C VAL A 46 -0.54 11.33 5.66
N VAL A 47 0.22 11.09 6.74
CA VAL A 47 0.66 9.75 7.17
C VAL A 47 -0.39 9.08 8.04
N ASP A 48 -0.93 9.83 9.01
CA ASP A 48 -1.91 9.37 10.00
C ASP A 48 -3.22 10.17 9.91
N THR A 49 -4.31 9.53 10.32
CA THR A 49 -5.57 10.22 10.65
C THR A 49 -5.58 10.67 12.14
N PRO A 50 -6.45 11.62 12.55
CA PRO A 50 -6.50 12.08 13.94
C PRO A 50 -6.80 10.95 14.93
N LYS A 51 -5.96 10.80 15.97
CA LYS A 51 -6.09 9.73 16.97
C LYS A 51 -7.48 9.69 17.61
N PRO A 52 -8.08 8.50 17.82
CA PRO A 52 -9.45 8.37 18.33
C PRO A 52 -9.56 8.87 19.78
N THR A 53 -10.59 9.66 20.06
CA THR A 53 -10.79 10.31 21.36
C THR A 53 -11.50 9.39 22.37
N SER A 54 -12.68 8.88 22.02
CA SER A 54 -13.50 7.95 22.82
C SER A 54 -13.44 6.51 22.31
N GLU A 55 -13.97 5.56 23.09
CA GLU A 55 -14.39 4.26 22.53
C GLU A 55 -15.66 4.42 21.67
N ILE A 56 -15.81 3.54 20.68
CA ILE A 56 -17.02 3.34 19.87
C ILE A 56 -17.28 1.84 19.70
N ASP A 57 -18.55 1.45 19.60
CA ASP A 57 -18.93 0.04 19.68
C ASP A 57 -18.73 -0.72 18.36
N THR A 58 -19.05 -0.11 17.23
CA THR A 58 -18.90 -0.68 15.89
C THR A 58 -18.38 0.37 14.92
N VAL A 59 -17.57 -0.04 13.96
CA VAL A 59 -17.21 0.71 12.74
C VAL A 59 -17.57 -0.14 11.54
N ILE A 60 -18.28 0.44 10.57
CA ILE A 60 -18.60 -0.19 9.29
C ILE A 60 -17.63 0.37 8.22
N TRP A 61 -16.71 -0.47 7.76
CA TRP A 61 -15.69 -0.11 6.79
C TRP A 61 -16.03 -0.74 5.44
N ASN A 62 -16.01 0.02 4.34
CA ASN A 62 -16.12 -0.59 3.02
C ASN A 62 -14.82 -1.31 2.67
N LEU A 63 -14.93 -2.59 2.33
CA LEU A 63 -13.82 -3.37 1.82
C LEU A 63 -13.69 -3.13 0.31
N TRP A 64 -12.56 -2.56 -0.09
CA TRP A 64 -12.24 -2.34 -1.51
C TRP A 64 -12.26 -3.67 -2.27
N GLU A 65 -12.77 -3.67 -3.50
CA GLU A 65 -13.10 -4.87 -4.30
C GLU A 65 -14.04 -5.92 -3.67
N GLY A 66 -14.60 -5.67 -2.49
CA GLY A 66 -15.70 -6.46 -1.92
C GLY A 66 -15.24 -7.75 -1.24
N GLU A 67 -15.91 -8.86 -1.54
CA GLU A 67 -15.74 -10.12 -0.80
C GLU A 67 -14.37 -10.78 -1.08
N PRO A 68 -13.57 -11.10 -0.03
CA PRO A 68 -12.34 -11.87 -0.18
C PRO A 68 -12.61 -13.32 -0.59
N TYR A 69 -11.63 -13.98 -1.19
CA TYR A 69 -11.71 -15.41 -1.52
C TYR A 69 -11.42 -16.32 -0.31
N THR A 70 -10.58 -15.85 0.62
CA THR A 70 -10.17 -16.56 1.84
C THR A 70 -9.63 -15.55 2.87
N THR A 71 -9.60 -15.91 4.16
CA THR A 71 -8.79 -15.21 5.16
C THR A 71 -7.47 -15.94 5.48
N ASP A 72 -7.14 -17.03 4.79
CA ASP A 72 -5.86 -17.75 4.95
C ASP A 72 -4.66 -16.89 4.47
N PRO A 73 -3.82 -16.33 5.37
CA PRO A 73 -2.76 -15.36 5.01
C PRO A 73 -1.66 -15.91 4.10
N TYR A 74 -1.64 -17.23 3.83
CA TYR A 74 -0.67 -17.87 2.95
C TYR A 74 -1.19 -18.00 1.51
N THR A 75 -2.51 -18.15 1.32
CA THR A 75 -3.14 -18.26 -0.01
C THR A 75 -3.86 -16.97 -0.44
N SER A 76 -4.03 -16.00 0.47
CA SER A 76 -4.44 -14.63 0.16
C SER A 76 -3.28 -13.72 -0.24
N ALA A 77 -3.45 -12.89 -1.26
CA ALA A 77 -2.48 -11.84 -1.60
C ALA A 77 -3.02 -10.58 -2.28
N ASP A 78 -4.34 -10.42 -2.36
CA ASP A 78 -4.95 -9.22 -2.90
C ASP A 78 -5.33 -8.22 -1.80
N TYR A 79 -5.57 -6.98 -2.19
CA TYR A 79 -5.79 -5.86 -1.25
C TYR A 79 -6.97 -6.10 -0.29
N LYS A 80 -8.00 -6.82 -0.74
CA LYS A 80 -9.22 -7.08 0.05
C LYS A 80 -9.00 -8.11 1.15
N GLU A 81 -8.33 -9.23 0.86
CA GLU A 81 -7.93 -10.19 1.88
C GLU A 81 -6.94 -9.55 2.87
N ASN A 82 -5.91 -8.88 2.35
CA ASN A 82 -4.83 -8.31 3.15
C ASN A 82 -5.33 -7.14 4.02
N THR A 83 -6.34 -6.37 3.60
CA THR A 83 -6.98 -5.34 4.44
C THR A 83 -7.67 -5.93 5.67
N VAL A 84 -8.39 -7.06 5.51
CA VAL A 84 -9.04 -7.75 6.64
C VAL A 84 -7.99 -8.42 7.52
N ASN A 85 -7.07 -9.16 6.91
CA ASN A 85 -6.06 -9.94 7.63
C ASN A 85 -5.08 -9.07 8.43
N SER A 86 -4.76 -7.84 7.99
CA SER A 86 -3.83 -6.95 8.72
C SER A 86 -4.41 -6.41 10.04
N ASN A 87 -5.70 -6.60 10.28
CA ASN A 87 -6.34 -6.34 11.58
C ASN A 87 -6.33 -7.57 12.50
N MET A 88 -6.06 -8.75 11.95
CA MET A 88 -6.12 -10.05 12.65
C MET A 88 -4.74 -10.66 12.92
N CYS A 89 -3.87 -10.64 11.92
CA CYS A 89 -2.63 -11.39 11.90
C CYS A 89 -1.44 -10.46 11.86
N GLU A 90 -0.38 -10.84 12.59
CA GLU A 90 0.79 -10.01 12.79
C GLU A 90 2.02 -10.65 12.16
N THR A 91 2.88 -9.78 11.65
CA THR A 91 4.13 -10.11 10.95
C THR A 91 5.33 -10.07 11.90
N LEU A 92 6.41 -10.78 11.56
CA LEU A 92 7.67 -10.75 12.35
C LEU A 92 8.29 -9.35 12.43
N MET A 93 8.34 -8.66 11.29
CA MET A 93 8.72 -7.25 11.17
C MET A 93 7.48 -6.43 10.82
N ILE A 94 7.56 -5.10 10.68
CA ILE A 94 6.41 -4.30 10.23
C ILE A 94 6.87 -2.98 9.57
N TYR A 95 6.10 -2.49 8.60
CA TYR A 95 6.17 -1.12 8.10
C TYR A 95 5.20 -0.22 8.86
N THR A 96 5.63 0.95 9.33
CA THR A 96 4.69 1.99 9.83
C THR A 96 3.97 2.71 8.68
N PRO A 97 2.93 3.53 8.96
CA PRO A 97 2.22 4.29 7.93
C PRO A 97 3.08 5.29 7.12
N ASP A 98 4.30 5.59 7.59
CA ASP A 98 5.33 6.36 6.87
C ASP A 98 6.32 5.49 6.07
N TYR A 99 6.07 4.19 5.98
CA TYR A 99 6.90 3.15 5.39
C TYR A 99 8.26 2.90 6.08
N THR A 100 8.45 3.35 7.33
CA THR A 100 9.64 2.97 8.12
C THR A 100 9.57 1.49 8.52
N PHE A 101 10.56 0.71 8.12
CA PHE A 101 10.73 -0.70 8.52
C PHE A 101 11.21 -0.84 9.97
N LYS A 102 10.55 -1.66 10.78
CA LYS A 102 10.91 -1.88 12.20
C LYS A 102 10.54 -3.28 12.75
N PRO A 103 11.06 -3.68 13.92
CA PRO A 103 10.67 -4.92 14.61
C PRO A 103 9.19 -4.97 15.03
N ASN A 104 8.60 -6.17 15.07
CA ASN A 104 7.22 -6.42 15.52
C ASN A 104 7.12 -7.68 16.42
N LEU A 105 6.66 -8.83 15.91
CA LEU A 105 6.65 -10.10 16.67
C LEU A 105 8.07 -10.65 16.91
N ALA A 106 9.01 -10.36 16.01
CA ALA A 106 10.43 -10.32 16.35
C ALA A 106 10.72 -8.96 17.00
N LYS A 107 11.19 -8.95 18.26
CA LYS A 107 11.54 -7.72 18.99
C LYS A 107 12.93 -7.19 18.65
N ALA A 108 13.80 -8.06 18.12
CA ALA A 108 15.09 -7.69 17.53
C ALA A 108 15.47 -8.70 16.44
N PHE A 109 16.38 -8.30 15.55
CA PHE A 109 16.97 -9.18 14.54
C PHE A 109 18.46 -8.86 14.35
N SER A 110 19.21 -9.80 13.79
CA SER A 110 20.61 -9.57 13.38
C SER A 110 21.00 -10.41 12.15
N ASN A 111 22.00 -9.91 11.42
CA ASN A 111 22.60 -10.58 10.26
C ASN A 111 24.11 -10.77 10.52
N PRO A 112 24.53 -11.78 11.32
CA PRO A 112 25.93 -11.97 11.70
C PRO A 112 26.84 -12.38 10.53
N ASP A 113 26.24 -12.94 9.48
CA ASP A 113 26.86 -13.17 8.17
C ASP A 113 25.79 -13.00 7.07
N PRO A 114 26.16 -12.72 5.80
CA PRO A 114 25.19 -12.44 4.73
C PRO A 114 24.24 -13.60 4.38
N LEU A 115 24.41 -14.79 4.96
CA LEU A 115 23.59 -15.98 4.72
C LEU A 115 22.74 -16.36 5.95
N THR A 116 22.70 -15.51 6.98
CA THR A 116 22.10 -15.84 8.28
C THR A 116 21.29 -14.69 8.83
N TRP A 117 19.99 -14.89 9.03
CA TRP A 117 19.15 -14.00 9.82
C TRP A 117 18.81 -14.67 11.16
N VAL A 118 18.94 -13.94 12.26
CA VAL A 118 18.56 -14.40 13.61
C VAL A 118 17.52 -13.44 14.15
N TYR A 119 16.36 -13.95 14.55
CA TYR A 119 15.21 -13.20 15.05
C TYR A 119 14.96 -13.55 16.52
N ASP A 120 15.06 -12.56 17.41
CA ASP A 120 14.68 -12.69 18.81
C ASP A 120 13.20 -12.29 18.96
N LEU A 121 12.38 -13.23 19.43
CA LEU A 121 10.92 -13.10 19.49
C LEU A 121 10.43 -12.40 20.75
N ARG A 122 9.23 -11.82 20.67
CA ARG A 122 8.44 -11.42 21.83
C ARG A 122 8.05 -12.61 22.71
N ASP A 123 7.93 -12.35 24.01
CA ASP A 123 7.58 -13.28 25.09
C ASP A 123 6.25 -12.91 25.79
N ASP A 124 5.62 -11.82 25.37
CA ASP A 124 4.35 -11.29 25.89
C ASP A 124 3.18 -11.42 24.89
N VAL A 125 3.39 -12.10 23.76
CA VAL A 125 2.38 -12.33 22.71
C VAL A 125 1.55 -13.56 23.03
N THR A 126 0.23 -13.43 22.91
CA THR A 126 -0.73 -14.53 22.96
C THR A 126 -1.59 -14.55 21.71
N PHE A 127 -2.02 -15.76 21.30
CA PHE A 127 -3.12 -15.94 20.36
C PHE A 127 -4.46 -15.63 21.04
N TRP A 128 -5.51 -15.49 20.25
CA TRP A 128 -6.86 -15.15 20.73
C TRP A 128 -7.47 -16.13 21.74
N ASP A 129 -7.01 -17.38 21.78
CA ASP A 129 -7.41 -18.39 22.78
C ASP A 129 -6.64 -18.26 24.12
N GLY A 130 -5.72 -17.30 24.24
CA GLY A 130 -4.87 -17.06 25.40
C GLY A 130 -3.62 -17.94 25.48
N SER A 131 -3.36 -18.80 24.49
CA SER A 131 -2.08 -19.53 24.39
C SER A 131 -0.93 -18.59 24.00
N PRO A 132 0.29 -18.78 24.53
CA PRO A 132 1.45 -17.98 24.13
C PRO A 132 1.89 -18.30 22.71
N MET A 133 2.37 -17.30 21.98
CA MET A 133 3.09 -17.53 20.72
C MET A 133 4.42 -18.24 21.00
N THR A 134 4.73 -19.29 20.25
CA THR A 134 5.98 -20.05 20.40
C THR A 134 6.88 -19.94 19.17
N THR A 135 8.15 -20.34 19.33
CA THR A 135 9.06 -20.53 18.20
C THR A 135 8.56 -21.60 17.21
N ASP A 136 7.80 -22.58 17.67
CA ASP A 136 7.18 -23.62 16.84
C ASP A 136 6.11 -23.03 15.89
N ASP A 137 5.33 -22.03 16.35
CA ASP A 137 4.35 -21.32 15.52
C ASP A 137 5.04 -20.49 14.43
N VAL A 138 6.11 -19.78 14.79
CA VAL A 138 6.92 -19.00 13.83
C VAL A 138 7.61 -19.90 12.80
N VAL A 139 8.24 -21.00 13.25
CA VAL A 139 8.90 -21.96 12.36
C VAL A 139 7.87 -22.62 11.43
N TYR A 140 6.70 -23.02 11.93
CA TYR A 140 5.61 -23.54 11.10
C TYR A 140 5.17 -22.53 10.04
N SER A 141 4.86 -21.30 10.47
CA SER A 141 4.37 -20.21 9.63
C SER A 141 5.31 -19.91 8.47
N MET A 142 6.59 -19.67 8.77
CA MET A 142 7.61 -19.44 7.75
C MET A 142 7.88 -20.69 6.89
N SER A 143 7.76 -21.90 7.46
CA SER A 143 8.00 -23.16 6.72
C SER A 143 6.86 -23.51 5.76
N ARG A 144 5.64 -23.00 5.97
CA ARG A 144 4.57 -23.10 4.97
C ARG A 144 4.95 -22.31 3.72
N ASN A 145 5.38 -21.05 3.86
CA ASN A 145 5.90 -20.28 2.73
C ASN A 145 7.12 -20.94 2.05
N LEU A 146 8.01 -21.58 2.82
CA LEU A 146 9.16 -22.30 2.26
C LEU A 146 8.78 -23.59 1.48
N THR A 147 7.76 -24.33 1.91
CA THR A 147 7.54 -25.71 1.41
C THR A 147 6.22 -25.93 0.66
N ASP A 148 5.24 -25.03 0.78
CA ASP A 148 3.94 -25.11 0.10
C ASP A 148 3.95 -24.21 -1.16
N PRO A 149 4.02 -24.77 -2.39
CA PRO A 149 3.96 -23.99 -3.62
C PRO A 149 2.57 -23.44 -3.93
N ALA A 150 1.55 -23.74 -3.12
CA ALA A 150 0.27 -23.03 -3.16
C ALA A 150 0.27 -21.74 -2.33
N SER A 151 1.30 -21.49 -1.50
CA SER A 151 1.48 -20.17 -0.90
C SER A 151 1.84 -19.15 -1.99
N PHE A 152 1.14 -18.01 -1.99
CA PHE A 152 1.46 -16.91 -2.90
C PHE A 152 2.89 -16.38 -2.67
N TYR A 153 3.32 -16.32 -1.41
CA TYR A 153 4.61 -15.76 -1.00
C TYR A 153 5.78 -16.75 -1.13
N HIS A 154 5.55 -17.94 -1.71
CA HIS A 154 6.56 -18.98 -1.87
C HIS A 154 7.82 -18.49 -2.63
N TYR A 155 7.65 -17.61 -3.62
CA TYR A 155 8.77 -17.07 -4.41
C TYR A 155 9.76 -16.23 -3.58
N LEU A 156 9.28 -15.54 -2.53
CA LEU A 156 10.10 -14.75 -1.60
C LEU A 156 10.99 -15.63 -0.71
N TYR A 157 10.65 -16.92 -0.58
CA TYR A 157 11.43 -17.92 0.14
C TYR A 157 12.42 -18.69 -0.75
N SER A 158 12.54 -18.35 -2.04
CA SER A 158 13.43 -19.04 -2.99
C SER A 158 14.91 -19.05 -2.60
N ASN A 159 15.38 -18.05 -1.87
CA ASN A 159 16.75 -18.00 -1.31
C ASN A 159 16.88 -18.62 0.09
N VAL A 160 15.80 -19.12 0.70
CA VAL A 160 15.83 -19.71 2.05
C VAL A 160 16.23 -21.19 2.00
N LYS A 161 17.21 -21.56 2.82
CA LYS A 161 17.74 -22.92 2.94
C LYS A 161 17.10 -23.70 4.10
N SER A 162 16.85 -23.04 5.22
CA SER A 162 16.27 -23.67 6.42
C SER A 162 15.83 -22.63 7.43
N ILE A 163 14.72 -22.89 8.12
CA ILE A 163 14.21 -22.11 9.26
C ILE A 163 14.26 -23.03 10.50
N THR A 164 14.80 -22.55 11.61
CA THR A 164 15.03 -23.37 12.82
C THR A 164 14.87 -22.57 14.10
N ALA A 165 14.15 -23.10 15.09
CA ALA A 165 14.21 -22.58 16.46
C ALA A 165 15.62 -22.82 17.03
N THR A 166 16.32 -21.75 17.42
CA THR A 166 17.68 -21.81 17.98
C THR A 166 17.76 -21.44 19.46
N GLY A 167 16.65 -21.00 20.03
CA GLY A 167 16.46 -20.78 21.47
C GLY A 167 14.97 -20.75 21.80
N ALA A 168 14.61 -20.64 23.08
CA ALA A 168 13.20 -20.65 23.52
C ALA A 168 12.34 -19.60 22.78
N ASN A 169 12.89 -18.38 22.64
CA ASN A 169 12.28 -17.23 21.96
C ASN A 169 13.17 -16.77 20.79
N GLN A 170 13.80 -17.67 20.04
CA GLN A 170 14.69 -17.30 18.93
C GLN A 170 14.56 -18.24 17.73
N VAL A 171 14.43 -17.66 16.53
CA VAL A 171 14.44 -18.38 15.25
C VAL A 171 15.62 -17.90 14.39
N THR A 172 16.40 -18.85 13.87
CA THR A 172 17.42 -18.58 12.85
C THR A 172 16.93 -19.06 11.48
N VAL A 173 17.09 -18.20 10.48
CA VAL A 173 16.94 -18.52 9.06
C VAL A 173 18.33 -18.56 8.42
N LYS A 174 18.59 -19.60 7.62
CA LYS A 174 19.78 -19.68 6.76
C LYS A 174 19.36 -19.55 5.30
N LEU A 175 20.18 -18.87 4.52
CA LEU A 175 19.98 -18.63 3.09
C LEU A 175 20.91 -19.49 2.22
N THR A 176 20.60 -19.59 0.94
CA THR A 176 21.43 -20.22 -0.12
C THR A 176 22.35 -19.20 -0.79
N ALA A 177 21.91 -17.95 -0.91
CA ALA A 177 22.63 -16.79 -1.43
C ALA A 177 22.35 -15.55 -0.55
N PRO A 178 23.17 -14.49 -0.60
CA PRO A 178 22.92 -13.29 0.18
C PRO A 178 21.65 -12.57 -0.27
N ASP A 179 20.69 -12.45 0.64
CA ASP A 179 19.40 -11.78 0.41
C ASP A 179 19.13 -10.77 1.53
N TYR A 180 19.18 -9.49 1.16
CA TYR A 180 18.85 -8.36 2.02
C TYR A 180 17.33 -8.11 2.06
N LEU A 181 16.64 -8.34 0.94
CA LEU A 181 15.21 -8.08 0.82
C LEU A 181 14.41 -9.06 1.68
N PHE A 182 14.86 -10.32 1.83
CA PHE A 182 14.18 -11.32 2.66
C PHE A 182 13.73 -10.79 4.04
N ASN A 183 14.56 -10.00 4.74
CA ASN A 183 14.17 -9.42 6.04
C ASN A 183 13.10 -8.30 5.91
N ARG A 184 13.13 -7.53 4.81
CA ARG A 184 12.08 -6.56 4.45
C ARG A 184 10.75 -7.25 4.10
N GLU A 185 10.78 -8.38 3.38
CA GLU A 185 9.58 -9.18 3.07
C GLU A 185 8.85 -9.67 4.34
N LEU A 186 9.58 -9.92 5.43
CA LEU A 186 8.96 -10.32 6.72
C LEU A 186 8.18 -9.19 7.44
N ALA A 187 8.13 -7.99 6.88
CA ALA A 187 7.21 -6.92 7.27
C ALA A 187 5.90 -6.91 6.47
N ASP A 188 5.77 -7.81 5.49
CA ASP A 188 4.57 -8.11 4.72
C ASP A 188 4.13 -9.57 5.01
N TYR A 189 3.09 -10.06 4.32
CA TYR A 189 2.46 -11.37 4.54
C TYR A 189 3.39 -12.58 4.51
N ALA A 190 4.53 -12.48 3.83
CA ALA A 190 5.59 -13.47 3.90
C ALA A 190 6.04 -13.77 5.35
N GLY A 191 5.95 -12.78 6.24
CA GLY A 191 6.30 -12.87 7.66
C GLY A 191 5.14 -13.08 8.63
N VAL A 192 3.89 -13.33 8.20
CA VAL A 192 2.74 -13.54 9.10
C VAL A 192 2.90 -14.81 9.94
N VAL A 193 2.58 -14.70 11.23
CA VAL A 193 2.54 -15.82 12.18
C VAL A 193 1.09 -16.18 12.53
N VAL A 194 0.76 -17.47 12.42
CA VAL A 194 -0.54 -18.05 12.84
C VAL A 194 -0.33 -19.12 13.90
N GLN A 195 -1.37 -19.47 14.67
CA GLN A 195 -1.26 -20.59 15.61
C GLN A 195 -1.16 -21.91 14.83
N LYS A 196 0.00 -22.56 14.92
CA LYS A 196 0.31 -23.84 14.26
C LYS A 196 -0.78 -24.89 14.52
N LYS A 197 -1.14 -25.06 15.80
CA LYS A 197 -2.13 -26.05 16.26
C LYS A 197 -3.51 -25.87 15.62
N PHE A 198 -3.95 -24.63 15.36
CA PHE A 198 -5.23 -24.36 14.72
C PHE A 198 -5.16 -24.66 13.21
N ALA A 199 -4.11 -24.22 12.54
CA ALA A 199 -3.91 -24.48 11.12
C ALA A 199 -3.70 -25.99 10.81
N GLU A 200 -2.97 -26.72 11.68
CA GLU A 200 -2.84 -28.19 11.62
C GLU A 200 -4.17 -28.93 11.88
N ALA A 201 -5.12 -28.31 12.60
CA ALA A 201 -6.47 -28.85 12.81
C ALA A 201 -7.44 -28.55 11.65
N HIS A 202 -7.14 -27.55 10.81
CA HIS A 202 -7.95 -27.11 9.68
C HIS A 202 -7.20 -27.18 8.32
N PRO A 203 -6.63 -28.33 7.94
CA PRO A 203 -5.69 -28.44 6.81
C PRO A 203 -6.31 -28.24 5.42
N THR A 204 -7.64 -28.06 5.33
CA THR A 204 -8.38 -27.89 4.06
C THR A 204 -9.40 -26.75 4.09
N ASP A 205 -9.62 -26.16 5.26
CA ASP A 205 -10.73 -25.25 5.58
C ASP A 205 -10.28 -24.03 6.40
N PHE A 206 -9.01 -23.94 6.78
CA PHE A 206 -8.39 -22.72 7.32
C PHE A 206 -8.59 -21.53 6.37
N GLY A 207 -8.98 -20.38 6.92
CA GLY A 207 -9.33 -19.18 6.16
C GLY A 207 -10.73 -19.18 5.52
N THR A 208 -11.49 -20.27 5.58
CA THR A 208 -12.86 -20.30 5.02
C THR A 208 -13.84 -19.51 5.90
N PRO A 209 -14.98 -19.05 5.35
CA PRO A 209 -15.98 -18.27 6.11
C PRO A 209 -16.55 -18.97 7.35
N ASP A 210 -16.51 -20.29 7.37
CA ASP A 210 -17.07 -21.14 8.42
C ASP A 210 -16.05 -21.46 9.54
N VAL A 211 -14.75 -21.16 9.33
CA VAL A 211 -13.62 -21.48 10.23
C VAL A 211 -12.82 -20.23 10.64
N GLY A 212 -12.54 -19.33 9.68
CA GLY A 212 -11.63 -18.21 9.87
C GLY A 212 -10.19 -18.65 10.10
N VAL A 213 -9.47 -17.89 10.92
CA VAL A 213 -8.06 -18.11 11.27
C VAL A 213 -7.85 -18.03 12.79
N MET A 214 -6.61 -18.27 13.25
CA MET A 214 -6.20 -18.05 14.64
C MET A 214 -4.87 -17.32 14.66
N CYS A 215 -4.91 -16.05 15.06
CA CYS A 215 -3.78 -15.13 15.04
C CYS A 215 -3.64 -14.40 16.39
N SER A 216 -2.64 -13.50 16.51
CA SER A 216 -2.32 -12.77 17.75
C SER A 216 -2.84 -11.32 17.79
N GLY A 217 -3.30 -10.79 16.65
CA GLY A 217 -3.48 -9.36 16.43
C GLY A 217 -4.67 -8.70 17.14
N PRO A 218 -4.83 -7.37 16.93
CA PRO A 218 -5.75 -6.52 17.70
C PRO A 218 -7.24 -6.86 17.56
N PHE A 219 -7.65 -7.56 16.50
CA PHE A 219 -9.02 -8.03 16.30
C PHE A 219 -9.06 -9.53 16.00
N GLN A 220 -10.05 -10.21 16.55
CA GLN A 220 -10.36 -11.63 16.38
C GLN A 220 -11.38 -11.80 15.25
N PHE A 221 -11.25 -12.87 14.46
CA PHE A 221 -12.32 -13.32 13.56
C PHE A 221 -13.59 -13.64 14.37
N LYS A 222 -14.74 -13.08 13.98
CA LYS A 222 -16.03 -13.31 14.67
C LYS A 222 -17.05 -14.00 13.78
N SER A 223 -17.19 -13.56 12.52
CA SER A 223 -18.13 -14.15 11.56
C SER A 223 -17.92 -13.61 10.15
N TRP A 224 -18.17 -14.44 9.13
CA TRP A 224 -18.23 -14.04 7.73
C TRP A 224 -19.60 -14.41 7.15
N THR A 225 -20.38 -13.40 6.77
CA THR A 225 -21.64 -13.57 6.04
C THR A 225 -21.36 -13.46 4.53
N LYS A 226 -21.39 -14.60 3.84
CA LYS A 226 -21.08 -14.69 2.40
C LYS A 226 -21.91 -13.68 1.59
N GLY A 227 -21.25 -12.88 0.76
CA GLY A 227 -21.86 -11.83 -0.06
C GLY A 227 -22.33 -10.56 0.67
N ASP A 228 -22.02 -10.38 1.97
CA ASP A 228 -22.39 -9.17 2.72
C ASP A 228 -21.26 -8.58 3.58
N ASN A 229 -20.68 -9.34 4.50
CA ASN A 229 -19.66 -8.82 5.42
C ASN A 229 -18.71 -9.86 6.03
N ILE A 230 -17.54 -9.39 6.47
CA ILE A 230 -16.79 -9.98 7.59
C ILE A 230 -16.91 -9.05 8.80
N THR A 231 -17.19 -9.63 9.97
CA THR A 231 -17.07 -8.92 11.25
C THR A 231 -15.90 -9.47 12.05
N LEU A 232 -15.11 -8.56 12.61
CA LEU A 232 -14.07 -8.82 13.61
C LEU A 232 -14.45 -8.20 14.97
N THR A 233 -13.88 -8.71 16.06
CA THR A 233 -14.08 -8.18 17.43
C THR A 233 -12.74 -7.89 18.11
N ARG A 234 -12.61 -6.83 18.88
CA ARG A 234 -11.34 -6.43 19.52
C ARG A 234 -10.84 -7.50 20.50
N PHE A 235 -9.55 -7.81 20.41
CA PHE A 235 -8.86 -8.65 21.39
C PHE A 235 -8.26 -7.77 22.51
N ASP A 236 -8.96 -7.62 23.63
CA ASP A 236 -8.46 -6.90 24.81
C ASP A 236 -7.14 -7.49 25.37
N GLY A 237 -6.84 -8.75 25.03
CA GLY A 237 -5.60 -9.44 25.36
C GLY A 237 -4.36 -8.90 24.62
N TRP A 238 -4.51 -8.33 23.41
CA TRP A 238 -3.41 -7.99 22.49
C TRP A 238 -2.23 -7.27 23.14
N TRP A 239 -1.00 -7.71 22.86
CA TRP A 239 0.21 -7.29 23.58
C TRP A 239 0.48 -5.77 23.50
N ASN A 240 0.16 -5.12 22.37
CA ASN A 240 0.48 -3.72 22.14
C ASN A 240 -0.53 -2.76 22.81
N LYS A 241 -0.34 -2.52 24.10
CA LYS A 241 -1.20 -1.64 24.91
C LYS A 241 -1.13 -0.16 24.52
N GLU A 242 -0.12 0.28 23.77
CA GLU A 242 -0.02 1.66 23.26
C GLU A 242 -0.94 1.93 22.06
N GLN A 243 -1.25 0.89 21.28
CA GLN A 243 -2.06 0.97 20.04
C GLN A 243 -3.46 0.33 20.19
N THR A 244 -3.87 -0.05 21.40
CA THR A 244 -5.12 -0.78 21.65
C THR A 244 -6.32 -0.10 20.97
N PRO A 245 -7.07 -0.79 20.08
CA PRO A 245 -8.14 -0.16 19.33
C PRO A 245 -9.24 0.41 20.23
N LYS A 246 -9.76 1.58 19.87
CA LYS A 246 -10.96 2.16 20.52
C LYS A 246 -12.27 1.73 19.88
N VAL A 247 -12.22 0.78 18.95
CA VAL A 247 -13.36 0.15 18.27
C VAL A 247 -13.55 -1.25 18.85
N LYS A 248 -14.78 -1.66 19.21
CA LYS A 248 -15.02 -3.04 19.67
C LYS A 248 -15.32 -4.03 18.53
N ASN A 249 -16.12 -3.64 17.54
CA ASN A 249 -16.44 -4.45 16.37
C ASN A 249 -16.01 -3.71 15.09
N LEU A 250 -15.31 -4.39 14.18
CA LEU A 250 -14.97 -3.87 12.86
C LEU A 250 -15.71 -4.70 11.81
N VAL A 251 -16.61 -4.07 11.05
CA VAL A 251 -17.46 -4.73 10.04
C VAL A 251 -16.99 -4.30 8.66
N PHE A 252 -16.32 -5.20 7.95
CA PHE A 252 -15.95 -5.04 6.55
C PHE A 252 -17.15 -5.38 5.66
N LYS A 253 -17.75 -4.36 5.02
CA LYS A 253 -18.86 -4.51 4.06
C LYS A 253 -18.35 -4.67 2.63
N PHE A 254 -19.04 -5.50 1.85
CA PHE A 254 -18.62 -5.86 0.49
C PHE A 254 -19.31 -5.04 -0.62
N LEU A 255 -19.33 -3.70 -0.52
CA LEU A 255 -19.94 -2.87 -1.56
C LEU A 255 -18.97 -2.71 -2.75
N THR A 256 -19.44 -3.04 -3.95
CA THR A 256 -18.65 -3.00 -5.20
C THR A 256 -19.20 -2.05 -6.27
N ASP A 257 -20.43 -1.55 -6.13
CA ASP A 257 -20.99 -0.54 -7.03
C ASP A 257 -20.51 0.87 -6.64
N GLU A 258 -19.89 1.56 -7.58
CA GLU A 258 -19.27 2.89 -7.36
C GLU A 258 -20.30 3.94 -6.87
N ALA A 259 -21.55 3.88 -7.33
CA ALA A 259 -22.58 4.84 -6.92
C ALA A 259 -23.13 4.50 -5.51
N ALA A 260 -23.31 3.21 -5.20
CA ALA A 260 -23.74 2.75 -3.88
C ALA A 260 -22.70 3.08 -2.80
N ILE A 261 -21.41 2.82 -3.05
CA ILE A 261 -20.30 3.20 -2.14
C ILE A 261 -20.32 4.72 -1.89
N THR A 262 -20.44 5.51 -2.95
CA THR A 262 -20.49 6.98 -2.85
C THR A 262 -21.68 7.46 -2.02
N ALA A 263 -22.86 6.87 -2.22
CA ALA A 263 -24.06 7.19 -1.46
C ALA A 263 -23.92 6.79 0.02
N ALA A 264 -23.36 5.62 0.32
CA ALA A 264 -23.16 5.11 1.68
C ALA A 264 -22.22 6.03 2.50
N PHE A 265 -21.16 6.58 1.88
CA PHE A 265 -20.30 7.60 2.49
C PHE A 265 -21.01 8.95 2.73
N GLN A 266 -22.03 9.28 1.93
CA GLN A 266 -22.81 10.52 2.10
C GLN A 266 -23.87 10.39 3.20
N THR A 267 -24.51 9.22 3.32
CA THR A 267 -25.53 8.91 4.33
C THR A 267 -24.95 8.55 5.69
N GLY A 268 -23.71 8.06 5.75
CA GLY A 268 -23.13 7.47 6.97
C GLY A 268 -23.56 6.02 7.19
N GLU A 269 -23.89 5.29 6.12
CA GLU A 269 -24.11 3.83 6.15
C GLU A 269 -22.79 3.05 6.25
N ILE A 270 -21.70 3.67 5.81
CA ILE A 270 -20.31 3.27 6.08
C ILE A 270 -19.56 4.43 6.75
N ASP A 271 -18.76 4.12 7.76
CA ASP A 271 -17.94 5.07 8.51
C ASP A 271 -16.61 5.39 7.82
N GLY A 272 -16.13 4.49 6.96
CA GLY A 272 -14.81 4.59 6.33
C GLY A 272 -14.58 3.56 5.22
N GLY A 273 -13.41 3.65 4.57
CA GLY A 273 -13.00 2.83 3.44
C GLY A 273 -11.73 3.38 2.81
N TYR A 274 -10.99 2.53 2.09
CA TYR A 274 -9.87 2.96 1.23
C TYR A 274 -10.33 3.10 -0.23
N ASP A 275 -9.55 3.82 -1.03
CA ASP A 275 -9.73 4.03 -2.47
C ASP A 275 -11.20 4.26 -2.92
N PRO A 276 -11.84 5.35 -2.43
CA PRO A 276 -13.22 5.66 -2.76
C PRO A 276 -13.40 5.97 -4.26
N PRO A 277 -14.57 5.67 -4.86
CA PRO A 277 -14.77 5.77 -6.30
C PRO A 277 -14.42 7.13 -6.92
N LEU A 278 -13.56 7.12 -7.94
CA LEU A 278 -13.14 8.32 -8.68
C LEU A 278 -14.29 9.03 -9.41
N SER A 279 -15.39 8.32 -9.67
CA SER A 279 -16.65 8.84 -10.21
C SER A 279 -17.48 9.63 -9.18
N GLY A 280 -17.36 9.30 -7.89
CA GLY A 280 -17.99 9.98 -6.76
C GLY A 280 -17.11 11.00 -6.05
N LEU A 281 -15.81 11.07 -6.39
CA LEU A 281 -14.80 11.79 -5.60
C LEU A 281 -15.11 13.28 -5.38
N THR A 282 -15.67 13.98 -6.37
CA THR A 282 -16.04 15.41 -6.23
C THR A 282 -17.23 15.62 -5.28
N GLN A 283 -18.15 14.66 -5.24
CA GLN A 283 -19.29 14.61 -4.33
C GLN A 283 -18.83 14.27 -2.90
N LEU A 284 -17.74 13.50 -2.75
CA LEU A 284 -17.10 13.20 -1.46
C LEU A 284 -16.21 14.35 -0.96
N GLN A 285 -15.49 15.05 -1.85
CA GLN A 285 -14.73 16.27 -1.54
C GLN A 285 -15.61 17.42 -1.02
N SER A 286 -16.89 17.44 -1.40
CA SER A 286 -17.89 18.43 -0.95
C SER A 286 -18.84 17.91 0.14
N ASN A 287 -18.65 16.67 0.61
CA ASN A 287 -19.44 16.05 1.66
C ASN A 287 -19.10 16.62 3.04
N THR A 288 -20.12 16.96 3.83
CA THR A 288 -19.97 17.43 5.22
C THR A 288 -20.13 16.32 6.27
N SER A 289 -20.60 15.12 5.88
CA SER A 289 -20.82 13.98 6.79
C SER A 289 -19.53 13.33 7.29
N GLY A 290 -18.40 13.56 6.60
CA GLY A 290 -17.12 12.91 6.88
C GLY A 290 -15.92 13.77 6.49
N LYS A 291 -14.76 13.13 6.29
CA LYS A 291 -13.53 13.76 5.82
C LYS A 291 -12.81 12.84 4.85
N LEU A 292 -12.38 13.41 3.72
CA LEU A 292 -11.49 12.75 2.78
C LEU A 292 -10.04 13.08 3.15
N TYR A 293 -9.21 12.06 3.31
CA TYR A 293 -7.77 12.16 3.52
C TYR A 293 -7.03 11.61 2.31
N TYR A 294 -5.81 12.07 2.08
CA TYR A 294 -4.95 11.62 1.00
C TYR A 294 -3.65 11.09 1.59
N GLY A 295 -3.38 9.79 1.42
CA GLY A 295 -2.10 9.18 1.78
C GLY A 295 -1.12 9.20 0.61
N SER A 296 0.17 9.02 0.90
CA SER A 296 1.13 8.58 -0.12
C SER A 296 0.99 7.08 -0.28
N MET A 297 0.65 6.59 -1.47
CA MET A 297 0.53 5.15 -1.76
C MET A 297 1.74 4.67 -2.58
N PRO A 298 2.39 3.54 -2.25
CA PRO A 298 3.49 2.97 -3.04
C PRO A 298 3.04 2.22 -4.30
N SER A 299 1.72 2.17 -4.56
CA SER A 299 1.15 1.55 -5.75
C SER A 299 1.43 2.36 -7.01
N ASN A 300 1.29 1.72 -8.17
CA ASN A 300 1.20 2.38 -9.46
C ASN A 300 0.30 1.57 -10.40
N LEU A 301 -0.22 2.24 -11.45
CA LEU A 301 -0.99 1.58 -12.50
C LEU A 301 -0.20 1.64 -13.81
N THR A 302 0.38 0.50 -14.18
CA THR A 302 1.28 0.33 -15.33
C THR A 302 0.68 -0.57 -16.42
N TRP A 303 1.16 -0.38 -17.67
CA TRP A 303 0.80 -1.23 -18.81
C TRP A 303 1.95 -2.16 -19.19
N THR A 304 1.93 -3.37 -18.62
CA THR A 304 2.95 -4.38 -18.86
C THR A 304 2.63 -5.21 -20.11
N TYR A 305 3.61 -5.37 -21.01
CA TYR A 305 3.46 -6.14 -22.25
C TYR A 305 3.64 -7.64 -21.98
N VAL A 306 2.60 -8.31 -21.47
CA VAL A 306 2.62 -9.73 -21.05
C VAL A 306 2.98 -10.72 -22.16
N ASN A 307 2.93 -10.33 -23.44
CA ASN A 307 3.29 -11.15 -24.58
C ASN A 307 4.43 -10.48 -25.40
N PRO A 308 5.63 -11.09 -25.50
CA PRO A 308 6.76 -10.55 -26.25
C PRO A 308 6.73 -10.86 -27.77
N GLU A 309 5.65 -11.46 -28.29
CA GLU A 309 5.47 -11.70 -29.73
C GLU A 309 4.63 -10.62 -30.42
N GLY A 310 4.19 -10.87 -31.66
CA GLY A 310 3.32 -9.96 -32.40
C GLY A 310 4.00 -8.62 -32.73
N ALA A 311 3.33 -7.51 -32.41
CA ALA A 311 3.89 -6.16 -32.50
C ALA A 311 4.85 -5.85 -31.33
N MET A 312 4.53 -6.35 -30.13
CA MET A 312 5.19 -5.97 -28.87
C MET A 312 6.62 -6.50 -28.76
N LYS A 313 6.98 -7.48 -29.58
CA LYS A 313 8.37 -7.90 -29.84
C LYS A 313 9.29 -6.73 -30.18
N ASN A 314 8.81 -5.81 -31.01
CA ASN A 314 9.60 -4.68 -31.50
C ASN A 314 9.65 -3.56 -30.44
N GLN A 315 10.86 -3.22 -29.99
CA GLN A 315 11.05 -2.15 -29.00
C GLN A 315 10.46 -0.81 -29.45
N LYS A 316 10.48 -0.51 -30.76
CA LYS A 316 9.94 0.74 -31.30
C LYS A 316 8.42 0.84 -31.13
N MET A 317 7.70 -0.29 -31.18
CA MET A 317 6.26 -0.31 -30.89
C MET A 317 5.98 -0.02 -29.41
N ARG A 318 6.77 -0.59 -28.50
CA ARG A 318 6.67 -0.32 -27.06
C ARG A 318 6.96 1.16 -26.74
N GLN A 319 7.99 1.73 -27.36
CA GLN A 319 8.33 3.15 -27.26
C GLN A 319 7.28 4.07 -27.89
N ALA A 320 6.71 3.68 -29.04
CA ALA A 320 5.65 4.43 -29.70
C ALA A 320 4.38 4.52 -28.83
N ILE A 321 3.96 3.41 -28.20
CA ILE A 321 2.82 3.41 -27.26
C ILE A 321 3.12 4.35 -26.09
N GLN A 322 4.28 4.23 -25.44
CA GLN A 322 4.65 5.07 -24.29
C GLN A 322 4.63 6.58 -24.61
N LEU A 323 5.08 6.96 -25.81
CA LEU A 323 5.08 8.36 -26.29
C LEU A 323 3.70 8.82 -26.81
N ALA A 324 2.78 7.92 -27.11
CA ALA A 324 1.48 8.27 -27.69
C ALA A 324 0.40 8.63 -26.66
N VAL A 325 0.64 8.35 -25.37
CA VAL A 325 -0.35 8.47 -24.30
C VAL A 325 -0.19 9.80 -23.53
N ASP A 326 -1.32 10.48 -23.31
CA ASP A 326 -1.40 11.68 -22.49
C ASP A 326 -1.60 11.31 -21.01
N TRP A 327 -0.51 10.90 -20.35
CA TRP A 327 -0.53 10.51 -18.94
C TRP A 327 -0.93 11.67 -18.02
N ASN A 328 -0.59 12.92 -18.37
CA ASN A 328 -1.03 14.13 -17.68
C ASN A 328 -2.55 14.33 -17.82
N GLY A 329 -3.08 14.20 -19.03
CA GLY A 329 -4.52 14.25 -19.30
C GLY A 329 -5.30 13.16 -18.55
N ILE A 330 -4.77 11.93 -18.50
CA ILE A 330 -5.35 10.81 -17.74
C ILE A 330 -5.35 11.12 -16.24
N ALA A 331 -4.21 11.54 -15.66
CA ALA A 331 -4.11 11.89 -14.24
C ALA A 331 -5.11 13.00 -13.84
N LYS A 332 -5.29 14.02 -14.70
CA LYS A 332 -6.23 15.11 -14.45
C LYS A 332 -7.71 14.71 -14.66
N ALA A 333 -8.02 13.98 -15.72
CA ALA A 333 -9.41 13.68 -16.11
C ALA A 333 -10.01 12.48 -15.35
N LEU A 334 -9.24 11.40 -15.19
CA LEU A 334 -9.70 10.17 -14.55
C LEU A 334 -9.47 10.25 -13.03
N PHE A 335 -8.22 10.41 -12.61
CA PHE A 335 -7.81 10.44 -11.20
C PHE A 335 -8.02 11.80 -10.51
N LYS A 336 -8.59 12.80 -11.19
CA LYS A 336 -8.91 14.13 -10.62
C LYS A 336 -7.72 14.86 -9.97
N GLY A 337 -6.49 14.51 -10.35
CA GLY A 337 -5.26 15.03 -9.74
C GLY A 337 -4.77 14.28 -8.48
N THR A 338 -5.38 13.15 -8.08
CA THR A 338 -4.89 12.31 -6.96
C THR A 338 -3.78 11.34 -7.36
N ALA A 339 -3.39 11.31 -8.64
CA ALA A 339 -2.31 10.49 -9.18
C ALA A 339 -1.36 11.34 -10.03
N VAL A 340 -0.11 10.90 -10.17
CA VAL A 340 0.92 11.55 -10.99
C VAL A 340 1.56 10.54 -11.95
N PRO A 341 1.97 10.93 -13.16
CA PRO A 341 2.75 10.07 -14.04
C PRO A 341 4.10 9.67 -13.41
N ILE A 342 4.39 8.38 -13.39
CA ILE A 342 5.66 7.82 -12.90
C ILE A 342 6.71 7.73 -14.03
N ARG A 343 7.99 7.92 -13.69
CA ARG A 343 9.10 7.85 -14.65
C ARG A 343 9.70 6.44 -14.78
N ALA A 344 9.50 5.60 -13.75
CA ALA A 344 9.85 4.18 -13.72
C ALA A 344 8.78 3.41 -12.93
N GLU A 345 8.75 2.08 -13.13
CA GLU A 345 7.86 1.13 -12.45
C GLU A 345 8.05 1.10 -10.92
N LEU A 346 9.24 1.44 -10.42
CA LEU A 346 9.51 1.70 -9.01
C LEU A 346 9.39 3.21 -8.73
N PRO A 347 8.37 3.68 -8.00
CA PRO A 347 8.24 5.09 -7.60
C PRO A 347 9.23 5.47 -6.47
N PRO A 348 9.57 6.75 -6.28
CA PRO A 348 10.49 7.18 -5.22
C PRO A 348 10.01 6.90 -3.78
N THR A 349 8.73 6.57 -3.61
CA THR A 349 8.12 6.19 -2.34
C THR A 349 8.60 4.83 -1.82
N VAL A 350 9.13 3.94 -2.67
CA VAL A 350 9.64 2.62 -2.27
C VAL A 350 11.17 2.53 -2.24
N PHE A 351 11.89 3.65 -2.28
CA PHE A 351 13.36 3.63 -2.33
C PHE A 351 14.03 3.40 -0.96
N ASP A 352 13.34 3.61 0.16
CA ASP A 352 13.78 3.24 1.52
C ASP A 352 15.24 3.71 1.82
N ASP A 353 16.05 2.91 2.53
CA ASP A 353 17.49 3.09 2.78
C ASP A 353 18.34 3.45 1.52
N ALA A 354 17.83 3.18 0.30
CA ALA A 354 18.51 3.46 -0.97
C ALA A 354 18.07 4.76 -1.65
N LYS A 355 17.21 5.57 -1.01
CA LYS A 355 16.66 6.83 -1.58
C LYS A 355 17.74 7.79 -2.07
N ALA A 356 18.79 8.05 -1.28
CA ALA A 356 19.84 9.02 -1.64
C ALA A 356 20.63 8.62 -2.90
N GLN A 357 20.63 7.34 -3.24
CA GLN A 357 21.33 6.74 -4.38
C GLN A 357 20.40 6.66 -5.62
N LEU A 358 19.11 6.35 -5.41
CA LEU A 358 18.13 6.13 -6.48
C LEU A 358 17.40 7.40 -6.92
N GLU A 359 17.17 8.37 -6.03
CA GLU A 359 16.46 9.62 -6.32
C GLU A 359 17.14 10.47 -7.43
N PRO A 360 18.49 10.61 -7.47
CA PRO A 360 19.17 11.26 -8.60
C PRO A 360 19.02 10.51 -9.93
N ALA A 361 18.97 9.17 -9.90
CA ALA A 361 18.81 8.36 -11.10
C ALA A 361 17.38 8.47 -11.66
N TYR A 362 16.36 8.43 -10.78
CA TYR A 362 14.96 8.67 -11.15
C TYR A 362 14.73 10.10 -11.65
N ALA A 363 15.39 11.09 -11.04
CA ALA A 363 15.35 12.48 -11.49
C ALA A 363 15.96 12.70 -12.89
N ALA A 364 16.87 11.82 -13.33
CA ALA A 364 17.47 11.84 -14.66
C ALA A 364 16.68 11.06 -15.74
N LEU A 365 15.64 10.30 -15.37
CA LEU A 365 14.76 9.64 -16.33
C LEU A 365 13.87 10.66 -17.08
N PRO A 366 13.46 10.37 -18.32
CA PRO A 366 12.53 11.21 -19.08
C PRO A 366 11.23 11.48 -18.33
N GLU A 367 10.65 12.66 -18.55
CA GLU A 367 9.33 12.99 -18.02
C GLU A 367 8.23 12.29 -18.83
N ASN A 368 7.68 11.22 -18.26
CA ASN A 368 6.39 10.69 -18.71
C ASN A 368 5.29 11.69 -18.33
N GLY A 369 4.39 12.02 -19.27
CA GLY A 369 3.33 13.00 -19.01
C GLY A 369 2.64 13.49 -20.27
N THR A 370 3.42 14.11 -21.17
CA THR A 370 2.93 14.76 -22.39
C THR A 370 3.23 13.89 -23.62
N PRO A 371 2.27 13.70 -24.56
CA PRO A 371 2.48 12.81 -25.69
C PRO A 371 3.28 13.45 -26.83
N ASP A 372 4.20 12.69 -27.43
CA ASP A 372 4.87 13.00 -28.70
C ASP A 372 4.34 12.09 -29.80
N ILE A 373 3.19 12.50 -30.37
CA ILE A 373 2.48 11.77 -31.42
C ILE A 373 3.33 11.65 -32.70
N GLU A 374 4.17 12.63 -33.04
CA GLU A 374 4.95 12.59 -34.27
C GLU A 374 6.18 11.69 -34.13
N ARG A 375 6.86 11.66 -32.97
CA ARG A 375 7.89 10.65 -32.70
C ARG A 375 7.28 9.26 -32.60
N ALA A 376 6.09 9.11 -32.02
CA ALA A 376 5.39 7.83 -31.97
C ALA A 376 5.07 7.30 -33.39
N LYS A 377 4.48 8.12 -34.27
CA LYS A 377 4.27 7.78 -35.70
C LYS A 377 5.57 7.38 -36.39
N ALA A 378 6.64 8.14 -36.18
CA ALA A 378 7.95 7.84 -36.75
C ALA A 378 8.46 6.47 -36.27
N LEU A 379 8.31 6.14 -34.99
CA LEU A 379 8.68 4.83 -34.43
C LEU A 379 7.84 3.67 -35.00
N VAL A 380 6.54 3.88 -35.25
CA VAL A 380 5.67 2.88 -35.90
C VAL A 380 6.09 2.64 -37.35
N ALA A 381 6.39 3.69 -38.12
CA ALA A 381 6.93 3.57 -39.46
C ALA A 381 8.32 2.90 -39.47
N GLU A 382 9.19 3.27 -38.54
CA GLU A 382 10.50 2.65 -38.29
C GLU A 382 10.43 1.18 -37.82
N ALA A 383 9.27 0.70 -37.38
CA ALA A 383 9.00 -0.70 -37.03
C ALA A 383 8.57 -1.54 -38.25
N GLY A 384 8.27 -0.91 -39.39
CA GLY A 384 7.94 -1.57 -40.64
C GLY A 384 6.75 -2.53 -40.52
N ALA A 385 6.97 -3.81 -40.81
CA ALA A 385 5.92 -4.83 -40.76
C ALA A 385 5.36 -5.05 -39.34
N ASP A 386 6.13 -4.77 -38.29
CA ASP A 386 5.61 -4.86 -36.91
C ASP A 386 4.63 -3.73 -36.58
N GLY A 387 4.79 -2.57 -37.23
CA GLY A 387 3.90 -1.42 -37.10
C GLY A 387 2.50 -1.62 -37.70
N GLN A 388 2.30 -2.68 -38.49
CA GLN A 388 1.01 -3.04 -39.08
C GLN A 388 0.30 -4.18 -38.33
N LYS A 389 0.94 -4.77 -37.31
CA LYS A 389 0.35 -5.84 -36.49
C LYS A 389 -0.61 -5.25 -35.46
N PRO A 390 -1.72 -5.95 -35.12
CA PRO A 390 -2.63 -5.52 -34.07
C PRO A 390 -1.97 -5.56 -32.69
N VAL A 391 -2.44 -4.67 -31.81
CA VAL A 391 -2.13 -4.65 -30.37
C VAL A 391 -3.44 -4.77 -29.61
N VAL A 392 -3.54 -5.76 -28.73
CA VAL A 392 -4.73 -5.98 -27.87
C VAL A 392 -4.34 -5.69 -26.42
N LEU A 393 -5.17 -4.91 -25.73
CA LEU A 393 -4.94 -4.43 -24.37
C LEU A 393 -5.98 -5.07 -23.42
N GLY A 394 -5.55 -5.91 -22.49
CA GLY A 394 -6.43 -6.41 -21.42
C GLY A 394 -6.50 -5.42 -20.27
N THR A 395 -7.70 -5.11 -19.77
CA THR A 395 -7.90 -4.18 -18.64
C THR A 395 -8.73 -4.79 -17.51
N ILE A 396 -8.63 -4.18 -16.31
CA ILE A 396 -9.43 -4.52 -15.13
C ILE A 396 -10.91 -4.20 -15.42
N ALA A 397 -11.81 -5.07 -14.96
CA ALA A 397 -13.26 -4.98 -15.23
C ALA A 397 -14.00 -3.92 -14.38
N SER A 398 -13.42 -2.73 -14.21
CA SER A 398 -14.00 -1.58 -13.51
C SER A 398 -14.22 -0.39 -14.44
N ALA A 399 -15.06 0.57 -14.07
CA ALA A 399 -15.29 1.76 -14.90
C ALA A 399 -14.00 2.58 -15.07
N THR A 400 -13.18 2.66 -14.00
CA THR A 400 -11.86 3.28 -14.02
C THR A 400 -10.89 2.52 -14.95
N GLY A 401 -10.81 1.19 -14.87
CA GLY A 401 -9.94 0.38 -15.73
C GLY A 401 -10.33 0.47 -17.22
N GLN A 402 -11.62 0.50 -17.51
CA GLN A 402 -12.15 0.71 -18.86
C GLN A 402 -11.82 2.11 -19.40
N ALA A 403 -11.99 3.16 -18.59
CA ALA A 403 -11.63 4.52 -19.00
C ALA A 403 -10.12 4.69 -19.26
N PHE A 404 -9.28 4.10 -18.40
CA PHE A 404 -7.82 4.09 -18.55
C PHE A 404 -7.38 3.36 -19.82
N GLY A 405 -7.89 2.16 -20.07
CA GLY A 405 -7.59 1.37 -21.27
C GLY A 405 -8.01 2.07 -22.57
N ASN A 406 -9.21 2.66 -22.60
CA ASN A 406 -9.66 3.44 -23.76
C ASN A 406 -8.77 4.66 -24.04
N ALA A 407 -8.29 5.36 -23.00
CA ALA A 407 -7.38 6.49 -23.18
C ALA A 407 -6.02 6.06 -23.79
N VAL A 408 -5.48 4.91 -23.40
CA VAL A 408 -4.26 4.35 -23.99
C VAL A 408 -4.48 3.89 -25.43
N VAL A 409 -5.59 3.22 -25.72
CA VAL A 409 -6.00 2.82 -27.07
C VAL A 409 -6.13 4.03 -28.00
N ASP A 410 -6.74 5.12 -27.53
CA ASP A 410 -6.88 6.36 -28.30
C ASP A 410 -5.55 7.09 -28.52
N GLY A 411 -4.62 7.01 -27.57
CA GLY A 411 -3.23 7.44 -27.78
C GLY A 411 -2.56 6.64 -28.90
N ALA A 412 -2.55 5.31 -28.77
CA ALA A 412 -1.96 4.40 -29.75
C ALA A 412 -2.54 4.59 -31.18
N LYS A 413 -3.87 4.77 -31.29
CA LYS A 413 -4.53 5.07 -32.58
C LYS A 413 -4.07 6.39 -33.20
N LYS A 414 -3.83 7.46 -32.42
CA LYS A 414 -3.28 8.73 -32.91
C LYS A 414 -1.84 8.58 -33.45
N ALA A 415 -1.08 7.62 -32.92
CA ALA A 415 0.23 7.23 -33.44
C ALA A 415 0.18 6.29 -34.66
N GLY A 416 -1.01 5.90 -35.13
CA GLY A 416 -1.21 5.00 -36.26
C GLY A 416 -1.15 3.50 -35.92
N ILE A 417 -1.21 3.14 -34.64
CA ILE A 417 -1.19 1.75 -34.17
C ILE A 417 -2.60 1.16 -34.24
N ASN A 418 -2.73 -0.06 -34.78
CA ASN A 418 -3.98 -0.82 -34.76
C ASN A 418 -4.24 -1.42 -33.36
N ALA A 419 -4.69 -0.57 -32.43
CA ALA A 419 -4.93 -0.93 -31.03
C ALA A 419 -6.41 -1.17 -30.71
N THR A 420 -6.70 -2.23 -29.96
CA THR A 420 -8.02 -2.53 -29.39
C THR A 420 -7.93 -2.85 -27.90
N LEU A 421 -9.05 -2.62 -27.20
CA LEU A 421 -9.36 -3.14 -25.87
C LEU A 421 -10.19 -4.43 -26.03
#